data_AF-A0A7Y4LY03-F1
#
_entry.id   AF-A0A7Y4LY03-F1
#
_cell.length_a   1.000
_cell.length_b   1.000
_cell.length_c   1.000
_cell.angle_alpha   90.00
_cell.angle_beta   90.00
_cell.angle_gamma   90.00
#
_symmetry.space_group_name_H-M   'P 1'
#
loop_
_entity.id
_entity.type
_entity.pdbx_description
1 polymer ?
#
loop_
_entity_poly.entity_id
_entity_poly.type
_entity_poly.pdbx_seq_one_letter_code
_entity_poly.pdbx_strand_id
1 'polypeptide(L)' 'MPETEKITFAELRERGASRVIVYCHDYTCSHSVTMEASRWPDHLRLSDIEGQFTCTACGKRGADVRPDFGSIKRRALQA' A
#
# COMPACT_ATOMS: atom_id res chain seq x y z
N MET A 1 10.53 12.74 -17.70
CA MET A 1 9.74 13.12 -16.51
C MET A 1 10.12 12.10 -15.46
N PRO A 2 10.75 12.45 -14.32
CA PRO A 2 11.11 11.44 -13.35
C PRO A 2 9.81 10.88 -12.79
N GLU A 3 9.48 9.67 -13.24
CA GLU A 3 8.68 8.71 -12.50
C GLU A 3 8.98 8.89 -11.01
N THR A 4 7.97 9.33 -10.24
CA THR A 4 8.04 9.36 -8.78
C THR A 4 8.42 7.95 -8.34
N GLU A 5 9.71 7.71 -8.09
CA GLU A 5 10.19 6.44 -7.56
C GLU A 5 9.43 6.20 -6.26
N LYS A 6 8.44 5.29 -6.32
CA LYS A 6 7.67 4.96 -5.13
C LYS A 6 8.64 4.45 -4.08
N ILE A 7 8.54 5.02 -2.88
CA ILE A 7 9.42 4.73 -1.75
C ILE A 7 9.54 3.23 -1.50
N THR A 8 10.70 2.82 -1.03
CA THR A 8 10.93 1.44 -0.58
C THR A 8 10.16 1.13 0.71
N PHE A 9 9.98 -0.15 1.02
CA PHE A 9 9.48 -0.57 2.33
C PHE A 9 10.41 -0.16 3.47
N ALA A 10 11.72 -0.07 3.22
CA ALA A 10 12.68 0.54 4.14
C ALA A 10 12.27 1.98 4.48
N GLU A 11 12.15 2.83 3.46
CA GLU A 11 11.78 4.24 3.63
C GLU A 11 10.39 4.42 4.24
N LEU A 12 9.44 3.53 3.91
CA LEU A 12 8.12 3.50 4.53
C LEU A 12 8.24 3.36 6.06
N ARG A 13 9.06 2.41 6.51
CA ARG A 13 9.30 2.13 7.93
C ARG A 13 10.12 3.23 8.60
N GLU A 14 11.13 3.77 7.92
CA GLU A 14 11.90 4.92 8.40
C GLU A 14 11.02 6.16 8.60
N ARG A 15 10.00 6.33 7.75
CA ARG A 15 8.97 7.37 7.89
C ARG A 15 7.90 7.05 8.95
N GLY A 16 7.99 5.90 9.62
CA GLY A 16 7.06 5.48 10.67
C GLY A 16 5.74 4.90 10.16
N ALA A 17 5.59 4.65 8.86
CA ALA A 17 4.47 3.91 8.32
C ALA A 17 4.79 2.40 8.31
N SER A 18 3.97 1.62 9.00
CA SER A 18 4.09 0.15 9.01
C SER A 18 2.96 -0.54 8.23
N ARG A 19 2.11 0.25 7.57
CA ARG A 19 0.95 -0.22 6.83
C ARG A 19 0.95 0.38 5.44
N VAL A 20 0.40 -0.38 4.52
CA VAL A 20 0.13 0.05 3.15
C VAL A 20 -1.35 -0.18 2.88
N ILE A 21 -1.94 0.71 2.12
CA ILE A 21 -3.29 0.53 1.59
C ILE A 21 -3.19 0.20 0.11
N VAL A 22 -3.85 -0.87 -0.28
CA VAL A 22 -3.83 -1.44 -1.62
C VAL A 22 -5.19 -1.17 -2.23
N TYR A 23 -5.24 -0.32 -3.25
CA TYR A 23 -6.45 0.01 -3.99
C TYR A 23 -6.54 -0.83 -5.25
N CYS A 24 -7.72 -1.35 -5.56
CA CYS A 24 -7.95 -1.96 -6.86
C CYS A 24 -7.67 -0.94 -7.98
N HIS A 25 -7.00 -1.39 -9.06
CA HIS A 25 -6.79 -0.55 -10.25
C HIS A 25 -8.12 -0.07 -10.87
N ASP A 26 -9.20 -0.81 -10.63
CA ASP A 26 -10.52 -0.43 -11.07
C ASP A 26 -11.23 0.50 -10.08
N TYR A 27 -11.38 1.76 -10.47
CA TYR A 27 -12.10 2.77 -9.68
C TYR A 27 -13.59 2.46 -9.49
N THR A 28 -14.21 1.60 -10.30
CA THR A 28 -15.61 1.21 -10.14
C THR A 28 -15.79 0.14 -9.07
N CYS A 29 -14.75 -0.67 -8.84
CA CYS A 29 -14.74 -1.70 -7.82
C CYS A 29 -14.67 -1.12 -6.39
N SER A 30 -14.12 0.09 -6.22
CA SER A 30 -13.93 0.77 -4.92
C SER A 30 -13.31 -0.10 -3.81
N HIS A 31 -12.63 -1.18 -4.18
CA HIS A 31 -12.10 -2.15 -3.24
C HIS A 31 -10.72 -1.70 -2.80
N SER A 32 -10.54 -1.59 -1.49
CA SER A 32 -9.24 -1.30 -0.90
C SER A 32 -9.02 -2.18 0.31
N VAL A 33 -7.77 -2.60 0.50
CA VAL A 33 -7.37 -3.42 1.64
C VAL A 33 -6.14 -2.82 2.29
N THR A 34 -6.16 -2.69 3.61
CA THR A 34 -4.99 -2.28 4.38
C THR A 34 -4.20 -3.52 4.79
N MET A 35 -2.91 -3.52 4.49
CA MET A 35 -1.99 -4.61 4.80
C MET A 35 -0.79 -4.09 5.58
N GLU A 36 -0.18 -4.97 6.37
CA GLU A 36 1.03 -4.65 7.12
C GLU A 36 2.25 -4.74 6.22
N ALA A 37 2.98 -3.62 6.13
CA ALA A 37 4.24 -3.49 5.42
C ALA A 37 5.33 -4.44 5.97
N SER A 38 5.16 -4.93 7.20
CA SER A 38 6.04 -5.88 7.88
C SER A 38 6.27 -7.18 7.09
N ARG A 39 5.32 -7.54 6.22
CA ARG A 39 5.37 -8.77 5.41
C ARG A 39 6.31 -8.68 4.21
N TRP A 40 6.62 -7.46 3.77
CA TRP A 40 7.54 -7.26 2.65
C TRP A 40 8.92 -6.87 3.16
N PRO A 41 9.98 -7.41 2.54
CA PRO A 41 11.33 -7.03 2.87
C PRO A 41 11.62 -5.59 2.44
N ASP A 42 12.51 -4.95 3.19
CA ASP A 42 12.81 -3.51 3.11
C ASP A 42 13.34 -3.07 1.73
N HIS A 43 13.90 -4.00 0.94
CA HIS A 43 14.42 -3.75 -0.40
C HIS A 43 13.35 -3.65 -1.50
N LEU A 44 12.13 -4.14 -1.25
CA LEU A 44 11.06 -4.03 -2.25
C LEU A 44 10.53 -2.60 -2.29
N ARG A 45 10.18 -2.14 -3.50
CA ARG A 45 9.45 -0.88 -3.69
C ARG A 45 7.96 -1.16 -3.72
N LEU A 46 7.17 -0.15 -3.39
CA LEU A 46 5.71 -0.27 -3.54
C LEU A 46 5.35 -0.60 -5.00
N SER A 47 6.03 -0.02 -6.00
CA SER A 47 5.74 -0.33 -7.41
C SER A 47 6.04 -1.76 -7.84
N ASP A 48 6.99 -2.46 -7.20
CA ASP A 48 7.27 -3.87 -7.52
C ASP A 48 6.12 -4.80 -7.10
N ILE A 49 5.38 -4.42 -6.06
CA ILE A 49 4.27 -5.23 -5.54
C ILE A 49 2.93 -4.88 -6.18
N GLU A 50 2.76 -3.65 -6.67
CA GLU A 50 1.53 -3.18 -7.32
C GLU A 50 1.03 -4.09 -8.44
N GLY A 51 1.93 -4.57 -9.31
CA GLY A 51 1.59 -5.49 -10.41
C GLY A 51 1.37 -6.94 -10.00
N GLN A 52 1.66 -7.30 -8.74
CA GLN A 52 1.49 -8.64 -8.19
C GLN A 52 0.13 -8.83 -7.52
N PHE A 53 -0.54 -7.74 -7.13
CA PHE A 53 -1.88 -7.84 -6.57
C PHE A 53 -2.92 -8.10 -7.66
N THR A 54 -3.84 -9.01 -7.35
CA THR A 54 -5.04 -9.25 -8.14
C THR A 54 -6.24 -9.00 -7.24
N CYS A 55 -7.16 -8.17 -7.71
CA CYS A 55 -8.39 -7.93 -6.96
C CYS A 55 -9.26 -9.18 -7.00
N THR A 56 -9.62 -9.71 -5.83
CA THR A 56 -10.51 -10.88 -5.74
C THR A 56 -11.96 -10.56 -6.11
N ALA A 57 -12.36 -9.28 -6.06
CA ALA A 57 -13.72 -8.85 -6.39
C ALA A 57 -13.93 -8.70 -7.91
N CYS A 58 -12.99 -8.07 -8.63
CA CYS A 58 -13.13 -7.83 -10.07
C CYS A 58 -12.18 -8.66 -10.95
N GLY A 59 -11.25 -9.42 -10.36
CA GLY A 59 -10.27 -10.25 -11.08
C GLY A 59 -9.18 -9.47 -11.82
N LYS A 60 -9.16 -8.14 -11.73
CA LYS A 60 -8.14 -7.34 -12.41
C LYS A 60 -6.80 -7.42 -11.69
N ARG A 61 -5.75 -7.58 -12.49
CA ARG A 61 -4.36 -7.54 -12.06
C ARG A 61 -3.87 -6.10 -12.03
N GLY A 62 -3.14 -5.77 -10.98
CA GLY A 62 -2.71 -4.41 -10.70
C GLY A 62 -3.51 -3.82 -9.55
N ALA A 63 -2.78 -3.25 -8.62
CA ALA A 63 -3.33 -2.42 -7.56
C ALA A 63 -2.47 -1.17 -7.42
N ASP A 64 -3.08 -0.08 -6.96
CA ASP A 64 -2.34 1.10 -6.53
C ASP A 64 -2.03 0.95 -5.04
N VAL A 65 -0.76 0.72 -4.73
CA VAL A 65 -0.28 0.56 -3.36
C VAL A 65 0.22 1.91 -2.88
N ARG A 66 -0.36 2.37 -1.77
CA ARG A 66 0.01 3.61 -1.12
C ARG A 66 0.47 3.38 0.31
N PRO A 67 1.44 4.17 0.78
CA PRO A 67 1.80 4.18 2.19
C PRO A 67 0.61 4.65 3.04
N ASP A 68 0.20 3.87 4.03
CA ASP A 68 -0.80 4.29 5.01
C ASP A 68 -0.10 5.07 6.14
N PHE A 69 -0.05 6.39 5.99
CA PHE A 69 0.37 7.30 7.07
C PHE A 69 -0.79 7.62 8.04
N GLY A 70 -2.00 7.10 7.78
CA GLY A 70 -3.16 7.30 8.65
C GLY A 70 -3.06 6.57 10.00
N SER A 71 -2.20 5.54 10.07
CA SER A 71 -1.91 4.81 11.31
C SER A 71 -0.72 5.35 12.11
N ILE A 72 -0.16 6.51 11.74
CA ILE A 72 0.68 7.32 12.65
C ILE A 72 -0.21 7.61 13.87
N LYS A 73 0.04 6.88 14.97
CA LYS A 73 -0.88 6.68 16.08
C LYS A 73 -1.57 7.99 16.50
N ARG A 74 -2.82 8.18 16.07
CA ARG A 74 -3.84 8.67 16.98
C ARG A 74 -4.47 7.45 17.62
N ARG A 75 -3.98 7.11 18.81
CA ARG A 75 -4.78 6.44 19.84
C ARG A 75 -6.00 7.33 20.14
N ALA A 76 -7.03 7.28 19.31
CA ALA A 76 -8.37 7.86 19.43
C ALA A 76 -9.01 7.65 18.05
N LEU A 77 -9.98 6.77 17.81
CA LEU A 77 -11.26 6.63 18.50
C LEU A 77 -11.87 5.31 18.01
N GLN A 78 -11.92 4.28 18.85
CA GLN A 78 -12.91 3.21 18.73
C GLN A 78 -13.51 3.09 20.14
N ALA A 79 -14.58 3.83 20.36
CA ALA A 79 -15.52 3.71 21.46
C ALA A 79 -16.92 3.76 20.84
#